data_AF-A0A935J037-F1
#
_entry.id   AF-A0A935J037-F1
#
_cell.length_a   1.000
_cell.length_b   1.000
_cell.length_c   1.000
_cell.angle_alpha   90.00
_cell.angle_beta   90.00
_cell.angle_gamma   90.00
#
_symmetry.space_group_name_H-M   'P 1'
#
loop_
_entity.id
_entity.type
_entity.pdbx_description
1 polymer ?
#
loop_
_entity_poly.entity_id
_entity_poly.type
_entity_poly.pdbx_seq_one_letter_code
_entity_poly.pdbx_strand_id
1 'polypeptide(L)'
;MYALFYMWHGVFLNDFKKINFPFTWLIIFTSVAYITISFVLYAVYESKPMKNVYNFFVRGVLSGALVGFIIFIVSIVVTISISRNLSAEHLMLDCIWQMVEQTIGGVLLAVVKVFVVDHRHEEA
;
A
#
# COMPACT_ATOMS: atom_id res chain seq x y z
N MET A 1 0.71 5.63 -4.40
CA MET A 1 0.10 4.32 -4.10
C MET A 1 -1.09 4.04 -5.01
N TYR A 2 -2.19 4.80 -4.95
CA TYR A 2 -3.36 4.58 -5.83
C TYR A 2 -3.06 4.51 -7.34
N ALA A 3 -2.14 5.35 -7.84
CA ALA A 3 -1.73 5.29 -9.24
C ALA A 3 -0.94 4.00 -9.60
N LEU A 4 -0.16 3.47 -8.66
CA LEU A 4 0.60 2.23 -8.85
C LEU A 4 -0.35 1.03 -8.92
N PHE A 5 -1.38 1.02 -8.08
CA PHE A 5 -2.47 0.05 -8.14
C PHE A 5 -3.16 0.05 -9.50
N TYR A 6 -3.54 1.23 -9.98
CA TYR A 6 -4.20 1.37 -11.27
C TYR A 6 -3.28 0.90 -12.43
N MET A 7 -1.98 1.19 -12.33
CA MET A 7 -0.99 0.73 -13.31
C MET A 7 -0.88 -0.80 -13.31
N TRP A 8 -0.79 -1.43 -12.14
CA TRP A 8 -0.65 -2.89 -12.02
C TRP A 8 -1.89 -3.64 -12.51
N HIS A 9 -3.05 -3.34 -11.93
CA HIS A 9 -4.28 -4.07 -12.25
C HIS A 9 -4.91 -3.62 -13.58
N GLY A 10 -4.77 -2.34 -13.93
CA GLY A 10 -5.34 -1.79 -15.15
C GLY A 10 -4.50 -2.01 -16.40
N VAL A 11 -3.18 -1.81 -16.31
CA VAL A 11 -2.30 -1.83 -17.48
C VAL A 11 -1.58 -3.17 -17.61
N PHE A 12 -0.95 -3.66 -16.55
CA PHE A 12 -0.13 -4.89 -16.61
C PHE A 12 -0.99 -6.15 -16.64
N LEU A 13 -1.88 -6.33 -15.66
CA LEU A 13 -2.75 -7.50 -15.56
C LEU A 13 -4.02 -7.35 -16.42
N ASN A 14 -4.36 -6.11 -16.76
CA ASN A 14 -5.50 -5.77 -17.62
C ASN A 14 -6.82 -6.39 -17.11
N ASP A 15 -6.95 -6.44 -15.78
CA ASP A 15 -8.06 -7.05 -15.04
C ASP A 15 -9.38 -6.32 -15.29
N PHE A 16 -9.32 -5.01 -15.59
CA PHE A 16 -10.50 -4.19 -15.86
C PHE A 16 -11.31 -4.67 -17.07
N LYS A 17 -10.73 -5.41 -18.02
CA LYS A 17 -11.49 -5.98 -19.15
C LYS A 17 -12.34 -7.19 -18.78
N LYS A 18 -12.02 -7.86 -17.66
CA LYS A 18 -12.70 -9.07 -17.19
C LYS A 18 -13.78 -8.76 -16.14
N ILE A 19 -13.77 -7.54 -15.62
CA ILE A 19 -14.66 -7.11 -14.55
C ILE A 19 -16.01 -6.66 -15.13
N ASN A 20 -17.08 -7.37 -14.78
CA ASN A 20 -18.48 -6.99 -15.08
C ASN A 20 -19.05 -5.95 -14.09
N PHE A 21 -18.22 -5.38 -13.22
CA PHE A 21 -18.60 -4.41 -12.19
C PHE A 21 -18.57 -2.98 -12.74
N PRO A 22 -19.50 -2.08 -12.35
CA PRO A 22 -19.48 -0.71 -12.84
C PRO A 22 -18.19 0.00 -12.43
N PHE A 23 -17.47 0.50 -13.44
CA PHE A 23 -16.13 1.07 -13.28
C PHE A 23 -16.09 2.25 -12.27
N THR A 24 -17.14 3.07 -12.22
CA THR A 24 -17.25 4.18 -11.26
C THR A 24 -17.20 3.69 -9.81
N TRP A 25 -17.95 2.63 -9.48
CA TRP A 25 -17.96 2.07 -8.13
C TRP A 25 -16.61 1.45 -7.77
N LEU A 26 -15.94 0.81 -8.73
CA LEU A 26 -14.59 0.27 -8.53
C LEU A 26 -13.60 1.36 -8.13
N ILE A 27 -13.60 2.50 -8.86
CA ILE A 27 -12.74 3.65 -8.56
C ILE A 27 -13.03 4.23 -7.17
N ILE A 28 -14.31 4.38 -6.82
CA ILE A 28 -14.69 4.94 -5.51
C ILE A 28 -14.20 4.04 -4.38
N PHE A 29 -14.48 2.74 -4.43
CA PHE A 29 -14.09 1.81 -3.37
C PHE A 29 -12.57 1.66 -3.27
N THR A 30 -11.87 1.59 -4.41
CA THR A 30 -10.41 1.55 -4.40
C THR A 30 -9.82 2.86 -3.86
N SER A 31 -10.39 4.02 -4.16
CA SER A 31 -9.96 5.30 -3.58
C SER A 31 -10.10 5.31 -2.06
N VAL A 32 -11.24 4.87 -1.52
CA VAL A 32 -11.48 4.77 -0.08
C VAL A 32 -10.51 3.79 0.58
N ALA A 33 -10.26 2.64 -0.04
CA ALA A 33 -9.28 1.67 0.43
C ALA A 33 -7.88 2.29 0.51
N TYR A 34 -7.43 3.00 -0.53
CA TYR A 34 -6.10 3.60 -0.56
C TYR A 34 -5.92 4.76 0.43
N ILE A 35 -6.97 5.53 0.70
CA ILE A 35 -6.96 6.53 1.79
C ILE A 35 -6.78 5.82 3.14
N THR A 36 -7.52 4.73 3.36
CA THR A 36 -7.44 3.93 4.60
C THR A 36 -6.06 3.33 4.78
N ILE A 37 -5.50 2.74 3.72
CA ILE A 37 -4.15 2.18 3.71
C ILE A 37 -3.11 3.28 4.02
N SER A 38 -3.24 4.45 3.42
CA SER A 38 -2.33 5.57 3.66
C SER A 38 -2.36 6.03 5.13
N PHE A 39 -3.55 6.05 5.75
CA PHE A 39 -3.70 6.33 7.18
C PHE A 39 -3.04 5.25 8.05
N VAL A 40 -3.27 3.97 7.75
CA VAL A 40 -2.64 2.86 8.47
C VAL A 40 -1.12 2.92 8.35
N LEU A 41 -0.59 3.20 7.16
CA LEU A 41 0.83 3.36 6.91
C LEU A 41 1.44 4.49 7.75
N TYR A 42 0.76 5.64 7.80
CA TYR A 42 1.16 6.74 8.67
C TYR A 42 1.15 6.35 10.16
N ALA A 43 0.08 5.70 10.63
CA ALA A 43 -0.04 5.27 12.02
C ALA A 43 1.06 4.26 12.41
N VAL A 44 1.41 3.33 11.51
CA VAL A 44 2.52 2.39 11.71
C VAL A 44 3.85 3.13 11.74
N TYR A 45 4.09 4.05 10.81
CA TYR A 45 5.31 4.85 10.76
C TYR A 45 5.53 5.68 12.04
N GLU A 46 4.47 6.27 12.60
CA GLU A 46 4.50 7.06 13.84
C GLU A 46 4.42 6.23 15.13
N SER A 47 4.30 4.91 15.02
CA SER A 47 4.20 4.04 16.18
C SER A 47 5.47 4.07 17.03
N LYS A 48 5.31 3.90 18.35
CA LYS A 48 6.43 3.81 19.31
C LYS A 48 7.55 2.84 18.86
N PRO A 49 7.28 1.61 18.38
CA PRO A 49 8.36 0.71 17.95
C PRO A 49 9.12 1.24 16.73
N MET A 50 8.44 1.89 15.78
CA MET A 50 9.09 2.45 14.58
C MET A 50 9.92 3.69 14.90
N LYS A 51 9.59 4.44 15.95
CA LYS A 51 10.40 5.58 16.43
C LYS A 51 11.78 5.18 16.95
N ASN A 52 12.00 3.91 17.29
CA ASN A 52 13.32 3.41 17.69
C ASN A 52 14.29 3.28 16.49
N VAL A 53 13.78 3.34 15.25
CA VAL A 53 14.61 3.32 14.04
C VAL A 53 15.08 4.75 13.74
N TYR A 54 16.39 4.99 13.93
CA TYR A 54 17.00 6.31 13.76
C TYR A 54 16.90 6.85 12.32
N ASN A 55 17.11 5.99 11.31
CA ASN A 55 17.07 6.40 9.92
C ASN A 55 15.61 6.48 9.42
N PHE A 56 15.13 7.69 9.13
CA PHE A 56 13.77 7.95 8.65
C PHE A 56 13.42 7.21 7.35
N PHE A 57 14.40 6.99 6.47
CA PHE A 57 14.22 6.26 5.21
C PHE A 57 14.00 4.77 5.48
N VAL A 58 14.85 4.17 6.33
CA VAL A 58 14.71 2.77 6.75
C VAL A 58 13.39 2.56 7.49
N ARG A 59 12.98 3.52 8.32
CA ARG A 59 11.66 3.51 8.97
C ARG A 59 10.53 3.47 7.94
N GLY A 60 10.61 4.29 6.89
CA GLY A 60 9.65 4.31 5.79
C GLY A 60 9.57 2.97 5.06
N VAL A 61 10.72 2.38 4.74
CA VAL A 61 10.82 1.07 4.10
C VAL A 61 10.20 -0.02 4.97
N LEU A 62 10.57 -0.09 6.26
CA LEU A 62 10.05 -1.10 7.18
C LEU A 62 8.55 -0.96 7.41
N SER A 63 8.04 0.26 7.61
CA SER A 63 6.60 0.50 7.75
C SER A 63 5.84 0.11 6.47
N GLY A 64 6.40 0.43 5.31
CA GLY A 64 5.79 0.11 4.02
C GLY A 64 5.75 -1.39 3.77
N ALA A 65 6.87 -2.10 3.94
CA ALA A 65 6.94 -3.55 3.80
C ALA A 65 5.98 -4.27 4.76
N LEU A 66 5.94 -3.86 6.03
CA LEU A 66 5.03 -4.45 7.03
C LEU A 66 3.56 -4.27 6.63
N VAL A 67 3.16 -3.05 6.25
CA VAL A 67 1.78 -2.76 5.85
C VAL A 67 1.42 -3.47 4.56
N GLY A 68 2.33 -3.52 3.58
CA GLY A 68 2.13 -4.26 2.34
C GLY A 68 1.91 -5.74 2.55
N PHE A 69 2.69 -6.36 3.44
CA PHE A 69 2.50 -7.75 3.80
C PHE A 69 1.14 -8.01 4.49
N ILE A 70 0.72 -7.14 5.40
CA ILE A 70 -0.58 -7.26 6.08
C ILE A 70 -1.74 -7.14 5.07
N ILE A 71 -1.67 -6.17 4.15
CA ILE A 71 -2.68 -5.98 3.10
C ILE A 71 -2.74 -7.20 2.19
N PHE A 72 -1.58 -7.73 1.81
CA PHE A 72 -1.51 -8.97 1.04
C PHE A 72 -2.24 -10.11 1.73
N ILE A 73 -1.99 -10.34 3.04
CA ILE A 73 -2.69 -11.38 3.81
C ILE A 73 -4.21 -11.17 3.77
N VAL A 74 -4.67 -9.95 4.04
CA VAL A 74 -6.12 -9.64 4.02
C VAL A 74 -6.71 -9.90 2.63
N SER A 75 -6.03 -9.45 1.57
CA SER A 75 -6.45 -9.68 0.18
C SER A 75 -6.50 -11.17 -0.16
N ILE A 76 -5.53 -11.95 0.31
CA ILE A 76 -5.49 -13.41 0.15
C ILE A 76 -6.69 -14.08 0.81
N VAL A 77 -7.00 -13.70 2.05
CA VAL A 77 -8.09 -14.32 2.82
C VAL A 77 -9.42 -14.06 2.12
N VAL A 78 -9.63 -12.83 1.63
CA VAL A 78 -10.81 -12.46 0.84
C VAL A 78 -10.83 -13.22 -0.49
N THR A 79 -9.70 -13.31 -1.18
CA THR A 79 -9.62 -13.94 -2.52
C THR A 79 -9.84 -15.45 -2.44
N ILE A 80 -9.23 -16.16 -1.49
CA ILE A 80 -9.44 -17.60 -1.25
C ILE A 80 -10.90 -17.86 -0.86
N SER A 81 -11.52 -16.95 -0.09
CA SER A 81 -12.92 -17.07 0.30
C SER A 81 -13.90 -16.97 -0.89
N ILE A 82 -13.49 -16.31 -1.99
CA ILE A 82 -14.33 -16.07 -3.16
C ILE A 82 -13.95 -16.97 -4.35
N SER A 83 -12.68 -17.33 -4.50
CA SER A 83 -12.12 -17.99 -5.69
C SER A 83 -11.51 -19.36 -5.34
N ARG A 84 -12.01 -20.43 -5.99
CA ARG A 84 -11.55 -21.82 -5.76
C ARG A 84 -10.24 -22.20 -6.48
N ASN A 85 -9.80 -21.43 -7.47
CA ASN A 85 -8.60 -21.73 -8.27
C ASN A 85 -7.57 -20.59 -8.14
N LEU A 86 -6.61 -20.75 -7.24
CA LEU A 86 -5.49 -19.83 -7.07
C LEU A 86 -4.19 -20.52 -7.45
N SER A 87 -3.47 -19.97 -8.43
CA SER A 87 -2.11 -20.40 -8.76
C SER A 87 -1.12 -19.74 -7.79
N ALA A 88 -0.21 -20.54 -7.23
CA ALA A 88 0.82 -20.07 -6.30
C ALA A 88 1.72 -18.98 -6.91
N GLU A 89 1.91 -19.00 -8.23
CA GLU A 89 2.70 -17.99 -8.95
C GLU A 89 2.06 -16.60 -8.89
N HIS A 90 0.75 -16.51 -9.12
CA HIS A 90 0.01 -15.24 -9.07
C HIS A 90 0.01 -14.67 -7.65
N LEU A 91 -0.14 -15.53 -6.66
CA LEU A 91 -0.05 -15.17 -5.24
C LEU A 91 1.31 -14.56 -4.88
N MET A 92 2.41 -15.13 -5.36
CA MET A 92 3.75 -14.59 -5.11
C MET A 92 3.96 -13.23 -5.78
N LEU A 93 3.48 -13.06 -7.01
CA LEU A 93 3.57 -11.80 -7.73
C LEU A 93 2.77 -10.70 -7.02
N ASP A 94 1.56 -10.99 -6.56
CA ASP A 94 0.74 -10.05 -5.81
C ASP A 94 1.37 -9.70 -4.45
N CYS A 95 2.00 -10.66 -3.77
CA CYS A 95 2.74 -10.41 -2.52
C CYS A 95 3.88 -9.41 -2.73
N ILE A 96 4.71 -9.68 -3.74
CA ILE A 96 5.86 -8.83 -4.08
C ILE A 96 5.35 -7.44 -4.48
N TRP A 97 4.30 -7.37 -5.29
CA TRP A 97 3.75 -6.09 -5.71
C TRP A 97 3.22 -5.28 -4.53
N GLN A 98 2.44 -5.89 -3.64
CA GLN A 98 1.92 -5.22 -2.45
C GLN A 98 3.05 -4.69 -1.55
N MET A 99 4.09 -5.49 -1.33
CA MET A 99 5.27 -5.07 -0.57
C MET A 99 5.99 -3.88 -1.22
N VAL A 100 6.20 -3.92 -2.54
CA VAL A 100 6.88 -2.84 -3.30
C VAL A 100 6.05 -1.57 -3.28
N GLU A 101 4.75 -1.67 -3.56
CA GLU A 101 3.85 -0.53 -3.61
C GLU A 101 3.78 0.21 -2.27
N GLN A 102 3.61 -0.52 -1.17
CA GLN A 102 3.56 0.08 0.16
C GLN A 102 4.93 0.57 0.63
N THR A 103 6.03 -0.05 0.21
CA THR A 103 7.39 0.44 0.47
C THR A 103 7.63 1.79 -0.20
N ILE A 104 7.26 1.94 -1.48
CA ILE A 104 7.32 3.22 -2.19
C ILE A 104 6.47 4.27 -1.46
N GLY A 105 5.25 3.88 -1.04
CA GLY A 105 4.38 4.73 -0.23
C GLY A 105 5.03 5.19 1.08
N GLY A 106 5.67 4.28 1.81
CA GLY A 106 6.29 4.55 3.10
C GLY A 106 7.51 5.44 3.00
N VAL A 107 8.32 5.27 1.94
CA VAL A 107 9.44 6.16 1.64
C VAL A 107 8.95 7.56 1.29
N LEU A 108 7.92 7.69 0.44
CA LEU A 108 7.34 9.00 0.10
C LEU A 108 6.78 9.70 1.35
N LEU A 109 6.10 8.96 2.22
CA LEU A 109 5.61 9.47 3.50
C LEU A 109 6.75 9.98 4.39
N ALA A 110 7.83 9.21 4.48
CA ALA A 110 9.01 9.60 5.26
C ALA A 110 9.65 10.89 4.74
N VAL A 111 9.79 11.01 3.41
CA VAL A 111 10.30 12.23 2.75
C VAL A 111 9.39 13.41 3.02
N VAL A 112 8.08 13.28 2.77
CA VAL A 112 7.11 14.36 3.01
C VAL A 112 7.14 14.81 4.47
N LYS A 113 7.21 13.89 5.43
CA LYS A 113 7.28 14.26 6.84
C LYS A 113 8.53 15.09 7.15
N VAL A 114 9.70 14.60 6.78
CA VAL A 114 10.97 15.27 7.11
C VAL A 114 11.06 16.65 6.45
N PHE A 115 10.70 16.76 5.17
CA PHE A 115 10.85 18.03 4.44
C PHE A 115 9.73 19.04 4.68
N VAL A 116 8.51 18.61 5.03
CA VAL A 116 7.32 19.49 5.06
C VAL A 116 6.76 19.68 6.47
N VAL A 117 6.93 18.71 7.36
CA VAL A 117 6.37 18.76 8.73
C VAL A 117 7.44 19.18 9.72
N ASP A 118 8.61 18.52 9.71
CA ASP A 118 9.68 18.83 10.67
C ASP A 118 10.31 20.21 10.36
N HIS A 119 10.44 20.59 9.09
CA HIS A 119 10.93 21.94 8.72
C HIS A 119 10.03 23.07 9.24
N ARG A 120 8.70 22.88 9.28
CA ARG A 120 7.77 23.87 9.83
C ARG A 120 7.80 24.00 11.35
N HIS A 121 8.31 22.99 12.06
CA HIS A 121 8.45 23.03 13.51
C HIS A 121 9.71 23.79 13.96
N GLU A 122 10.71 23.96 13.09
CA GLU A 122 11.90 24.76 13.38
C GLU A 122 11.69 26.27 13.12
N GLU A 123 10.71 26.63 12.30
CA GLU A 123 10.41 28.03 11.93
C GLU A 123 9.32 28.70 12.81
N ALA A 124 8.67 27.96 13.71
CA ALA A 124 7.56 28.42 14.57
C ALA A 124 7.99 28.61 16.03
#